data_AF-A0A972NJP0-F1
#
_entry.id   AF-A0A972NJP0-F1
#
_cell.length_a   1.000
_cell.length_b   1.000
_cell.length_c   1.000
_cell.angle_alpha   90.00
_cell.angle_beta   90.00
_cell.angle_gamma   90.00
#
_symmetry.space_group_name_H-M   'P 1'
#
loop_
_entity.id
_entity.type
_entity.pdbx_description
1 polymer ?
#
loop_
_entity_poly.entity_id
_entity_poly.type
_entity_poly.pdbx_seq_one_letter_code
_entity_poly.pdbx_strand_id
1 'polypeptide(L)'
;MLCFLTLSEIFAFRTTGAWLQPDHLVESTRIWLRRHDHHADWRPRVELSRMATDLAQQLVKAGDIVRVQLDGSWFFTRDMQINFTSPRVIVVYARCVATLSRGISGGAA
;
A
#
# COMPACT_ATOMS: atom_id res chain seq x y z
N MET A 1 3.79 -0.57 6.88
CA MET A 1 3.24 0.68 6.31
C MET A 1 3.13 0.64 4.78
N LEU A 2 4.21 0.40 4.02
CA LEU A 2 4.15 0.40 2.54
C LEU A 2 3.03 -0.50 1.97
N CYS A 3 2.90 -1.73 2.46
CA CYS A 3 1.85 -2.66 1.99
C CYS A 3 0.43 -2.11 2.19
N PHE A 4 0.13 -1.52 3.36
CA PHE A 4 -1.18 -0.92 3.63
C PHE A 4 -1.51 0.19 2.63
N LEU A 5 -0.55 1.08 2.35
CA LEU A 5 -0.74 2.19 1.42
C LEU A 5 -0.90 1.69 -0.03
N THR A 6 -0.06 0.75 -0.46
CA THR A 6 -0.16 0.13 -1.79
C THR A 6 -1.52 -0.54 -1.99
N LEU A 7 -2.01 -1.27 -0.98
CA LEU A 7 -3.33 -1.90 -1.01
C LEU A 7 -4.46 -0.88 -1.03
N SER A 8 -4.32 0.23 -0.30
CA SER A 8 -5.31 1.32 -0.30
C SER A 8 -5.42 2.00 -1.68
N GLU A 9 -4.29 2.23 -2.35
CA GLU A 9 -4.24 2.74 -3.73
C GLU A 9 -4.90 1.78 -4.72
N ILE A 10 -4.55 0.49 -4.66
CA ILE A 10 -5.16 -0.54 -5.50
C ILE A 10 -6.67 -0.60 -5.26
N PHE A 11 -7.09 -0.58 -3.99
CA PHE A 11 -8.49 -0.63 -3.62
C PHE A 11 -9.26 0.57 -4.17
N ALA A 12 -8.74 1.79 -3.99
CA ALA A 12 -9.34 3.00 -4.52
C ALA A 12 -9.47 2.95 -6.05
N PHE A 13 -8.39 2.58 -6.75
CA PHE A 13 -8.38 2.49 -8.21
C PHE A 13 -9.39 1.48 -8.74
N ARG A 14 -9.54 0.35 -8.06
CA ARG A 14 -10.43 -0.71 -8.50
C ARG A 14 -11.90 -0.49 -8.15
N THR A 15 -12.18 0.22 -7.07
CA THR A 15 -13.56 0.54 -6.66
C THR A 15 -14.10 1.79 -7.34
N THR A 16 -13.27 2.80 -7.55
CA THR A 16 -13.69 4.11 -8.08
C THR A 16 -13.20 4.40 -9.50
N GLY A 17 -12.23 3.63 -10.01
CA GLY A 17 -11.53 3.93 -11.27
C GLY A 17 -10.45 5.00 -11.14
N ALA A 18 -10.25 5.58 -9.95
CA ALA A 18 -9.28 6.63 -9.69
C ALA A 18 -8.27 6.24 -8.60
N TRP A 19 -7.02 6.65 -8.77
CA TRP A 19 -5.98 6.55 -7.73
C TRP A 19 -6.28 7.49 -6.56
N LEU A 20 -5.71 7.21 -5.40
CA LEU A 20 -5.83 8.13 -4.26
C LEU A 20 -5.15 9.46 -4.59
N GLN A 21 -5.79 10.54 -4.18
CA GLN A 21 -5.14 11.84 -4.19
C GLN A 21 -4.01 11.85 -3.15
N PRO A 22 -2.94 12.63 -3.37
CA PRO A 22 -1.79 12.67 -2.47
C PRO A 22 -2.17 12.96 -1.01
N ASP A 23 -3.16 13.82 -0.77
CA ASP A 23 -3.67 14.16 0.55
C ASP A 23 -4.36 12.96 1.24
N HIS A 24 -5.15 12.17 0.51
CA HIS A 24 -5.74 10.94 1.04
C HIS A 24 -4.68 9.90 1.41
N LEU A 25 -3.57 9.85 0.67
CA LEU A 25 -2.47 8.92 0.93
C LEU A 25 -1.65 9.34 2.16
N VAL A 26 -1.42 10.65 2.32
CA VAL A 26 -0.83 11.24 3.53
C VAL A 26 -1.72 10.97 4.75
N GLU A 27 -3.04 11.12 4.61
CA GLU A 27 -3.96 10.85 5.71
C GLU A 27 -4.04 9.35 6.04
N SER A 28 -4.06 8.48 5.03
CA SER A 28 -3.98 7.02 5.22
C SER A 28 -2.71 6.62 5.98
N THR A 29 -1.59 7.30 5.70
CA THR A 29 -0.32 7.13 6.41
C THR A 29 -0.44 7.50 7.89
N ARG A 30 -1.06 8.65 8.19
CA ARG A 30 -1.29 9.10 9.57
C ARG A 30 -2.21 8.16 10.34
N ILE A 31 -3.30 7.69 9.72
CA ILE A 31 -4.23 6.72 10.31
C ILE A 31 -3.50 5.42 10.65
N TRP A 32 -2.72 4.88 9.70
CA TRP A 32 -1.97 3.65 9.92
C TRP A 32 -0.99 3.76 11.08
N LEU A 33 -0.21 4.85 11.10
CA LEU A 33 0.76 5.13 12.17
C LEU A 33 0.10 5.24 13.53
N ARG A 34 -0.99 6.02 13.64
CA ARG A 34 -1.74 6.20 14.89
C ARG A 34 -2.33 4.89 15.40
N ARG A 35 -2.84 4.03 14.50
CA ARG A 35 -3.40 2.71 14.87
C ARG A 35 -2.35 1.74 15.40
N HIS A 36 -1.09 1.90 15.02
CA HIS A 36 0.02 1.04 15.44
C HIS A 36 0.90 1.68 16.51
N ASP A 37 0.45 2.79 17.12
CA ASP A 37 1.20 3.57 18.11
C ASP A 37 2.63 3.90 17.64
N HIS A 38 2.72 4.31 16.37
CA HIS A 38 3.97 4.64 15.72
C HIS A 38 4.00 6.10 15.28
N HIS A 39 5.21 6.66 15.28
CA HIS A 39 5.49 7.99 14.77
C HIS A 39 6.61 7.92 13.75
N ALA A 40 6.51 8.71 12.69
CA ALA A 40 7.54 8.88 11.68
C ALA A 40 7.67 10.36 11.34
N ASP A 41 8.84 10.85 10.95
CA ASP A 41 8.95 12.23 10.45
C ASP A 41 8.23 12.40 9.11
N TRP A 42 7.98 13.65 8.72
CA TRP A 42 7.23 13.97 7.51
C TRP A 42 7.89 13.42 6.23
N ARG A 43 9.22 13.41 6.16
CA ARG A 43 9.96 12.95 4.98
C ARG A 43 9.80 11.45 4.70
N PRO A 44 10.03 10.53 5.66
CA PRO A 44 9.73 9.11 5.47
C PRO A 44 8.27 8.84 5.07
N ARG A 45 7.31 9.62 5.58
CA ARG A 45 5.90 9.49 5.21
C ARG A 45 5.66 9.82 3.73
N VAL A 46 6.26 10.88 3.22
CA VAL A 46 6.16 11.28 1.80
C VAL A 46 6.84 10.27 0.89
N GLU A 47 8.04 9.81 1.26
CA GLU A 47 8.78 8.80 0.48
C GLU A 47 7.99 7.48 0.39
N LEU A 48 7.43 7.01 1.51
CA LEU A 48 6.61 5.80 1.53
C LEU A 48 5.30 5.95 0.76
N SER A 49 4.69 7.14 0.77
CA SER A 49 3.50 7.45 -0.03
C SER A 49 3.83 7.36 -1.52
N ARG A 50 4.91 8.01 -1.97
CA ARG A 50 5.36 7.93 -3.36
C ARG A 50 5.65 6.49 -3.80
N MET A 51 6.38 5.73 -2.97
CA MET A 51 6.69 4.32 -3.24
C MET A 51 5.42 3.46 -3.34
N ALA A 52 4.40 3.74 -2.52
CA ALA A 52 3.14 3.02 -2.56
C ALA A 52 2.40 3.24 -3.87
N THR A 53 2.29 4.50 -4.33
CA THR A 53 1.66 4.84 -5.60
C THR A 53 2.37 4.19 -6.78
N ASP A 54 3.71 4.31 -6.85
CA ASP A 54 4.51 3.70 -7.91
C ASP A 54 4.30 2.18 -7.98
N LEU A 55 4.37 1.52 -6.81
CA LEU A 55 4.22 0.07 -6.71
C LEU A 55 2.80 -0.38 -7.05
N ALA A 56 1.77 0.33 -6.60
CA ALA A 56 0.38 0.04 -6.90
C ALA A 56 0.11 0.09 -8.41
N GLN A 57 0.60 1.14 -9.08
CA GLN A 57 0.48 1.29 -10.52
C GLN A 57 1.23 0.17 -11.28
N GLN A 58 2.43 -0.19 -10.84
CA GLN A 58 3.19 -1.30 -11.43
C GLN A 58 2.44 -2.63 -11.31
N LEU A 59 1.91 -2.96 -10.13
CA LEU A 59 1.18 -4.21 -9.88
C LEU A 59 -0.13 -4.28 -10.69
N VAL A 60 -0.84 -3.15 -10.83
CA VAL A 60 -2.04 -3.07 -11.66
C VAL A 60 -1.70 -3.23 -13.14
N LYS A 61 -0.64 -2.59 -13.63
CA LYS A 61 -0.17 -2.71 -15.02
C LYS A 61 0.32 -4.12 -15.36
N ALA A 62 1.01 -4.78 -14.43
CA ALA A 62 1.52 -6.14 -14.62
C ALA A 62 0.40 -7.21 -14.68
N GLY A 63 -0.84 -6.88 -14.29
CA GLY A 63 -1.93 -7.85 -14.21
C GLY A 63 -1.85 -8.77 -12.99
N ASP A 64 -0.89 -8.55 -12.08
CA ASP A 64 -0.68 -9.32 -10.85
C ASP A 64 -1.94 -9.33 -9.96
N ILE A 65 -2.82 -8.32 -10.12
CA ILE A 65 -4.10 -8.21 -9.42
C ILE A 65 -5.23 -8.32 -10.44
N VAL A 66 -5.64 -9.57 -10.73
CA VAL A 66 -6.74 -9.93 -11.63
C VAL A 66 -8.01 -9.12 -11.31
N ARG A 67 -8.71 -8.68 -12.38
CA ARG A 67 -9.95 -7.88 -12.44
C ARG A 67 -11.18 -8.44 -11.70
N VAL A 68 -11.06 -9.47 -10.85
CA VAL A 68 -12.23 -10.08 -10.20
C VAL A 68 -12.86 -9.08 -9.24
N GLN A 69 -14.19 -8.99 -9.32
CA GLN A 69 -15.08 -8.18 -8.47
C GLN A 69 -14.59 -8.15 -7.03
N LEU A 70 -14.01 -7.01 -6.62
CA LEU A 70 -13.34 -6.88 -5.33
C LEU A 70 -14.38 -6.60 -4.25
N ASP A 71 -14.66 -7.60 -3.43
CA ASP A 71 -15.14 -7.32 -2.10
C ASP A 71 -13.98 -6.74 -1.28
N GLY A 72 -14.18 -5.58 -0.64
CA GLY A 72 -13.15 -4.90 0.15
C GLY A 72 -12.60 -5.77 1.29
N SER A 73 -13.36 -6.79 1.70
CA SER A 73 -12.96 -7.82 2.67
C SER A 73 -11.69 -8.61 2.28
N TRP A 74 -11.29 -8.58 0.99
CA TRP A 74 -10.09 -9.28 0.52
C TRP A 74 -8.77 -8.58 0.83
N PHE A 75 -8.78 -7.24 0.94
CA PHE A 75 -7.59 -6.46 1.23
C PHE A 75 -7.44 -6.17 2.72
N PHE A 76 -8.59 -5.88 3.34
CA PHE A 76 -8.63 -5.46 4.73
C PHE A 76 -9.60 -6.33 5.53
N THR A 77 -9.26 -6.61 6.78
CA THR A 77 -10.19 -7.19 7.75
C THR A 77 -11.24 -6.14 8.14
N ARG A 78 -12.30 -6.55 8.86
CA ARG A 78 -13.28 -5.61 9.41
C ARG A 78 -12.65 -4.56 10.33
N ASP A 79 -11.56 -4.92 10.99
CA ASP A 79 -10.79 -4.02 11.86
C ASP A 79 -9.82 -3.12 11.08
N MET A 80 -9.90 -3.12 9.73
CA MET A 80 -9.04 -2.38 8.82
C MET A 80 -7.56 -2.80 8.89
N GLN A 81 -7.30 -4.04 9.33
CA GLN A 81 -5.97 -4.65 9.27
C GLN A 81 -5.73 -5.26 7.89
N ILE A 82 -4.47 -5.42 7.49
CA ILE A 82 -4.14 -6.12 6.24
C ILE A 82 -4.63 -7.58 6.34
N ASN A 83 -5.43 -8.02 5.37
CA ASN A 83 -5.93 -9.39 5.34
C ASN A 83 -4.89 -10.37 4.78
N PHE A 84 -3.99 -10.86 5.64
CA PHE A 84 -2.96 -11.84 5.26
C PHE A 84 -3.49 -13.23 4.90
N THR A 85 -4.78 -13.53 5.09
CA THR A 85 -5.36 -14.80 4.64
C THR A 85 -5.56 -14.83 3.13
N SER A 86 -5.50 -13.68 2.46
CA SER A 86 -5.62 -13.56 1.00
C SER A 86 -4.26 -13.82 0.31
N PRO A 87 -4.13 -14.84 -0.56
CA PRO A 87 -2.90 -15.09 -1.31
C PRO A 87 -2.46 -13.89 -2.16
N ARG A 88 -3.41 -13.08 -2.63
CA ARG A 88 -3.13 -11.86 -3.38
C ARG A 88 -2.46 -10.79 -2.51
N VAL A 89 -2.93 -10.63 -1.28
CA VAL A 89 -2.32 -9.70 -0.30
C VAL A 89 -0.90 -10.14 0.03
N ILE A 90 -0.64 -11.45 0.12
CA ILE A 90 0.72 -11.99 0.34
C ILE A 90 1.66 -11.61 -0.82
N VAL A 91 1.20 -11.69 -2.07
CA VAL A 91 2.01 -11.26 -3.23
C VAL A 91 2.34 -9.77 -3.16
N VAL A 92 1.35 -8.92 -2.87
CA VAL A 92 1.58 -7.47 -2.72
C VAL A 92 2.53 -7.19 -1.55
N TYR A 93 2.36 -7.89 -0.44
CA TYR A 93 3.24 -7.76 0.72
C TYR A 93 4.69 -8.12 0.39
N ALA A 94 4.92 -9.25 -0.29
CA ALA A 94 6.26 -9.67 -0.71
C ALA A 94 6.92 -8.62 -1.63
N ARG A 95 6.15 -8.04 -2.55
CA ARG A 95 6.61 -6.95 -3.42
C ARG A 95 6.96 -5.69 -2.63
N CYS A 96 6.16 -5.33 -1.64
CA CYS A 96 6.44 -4.20 -0.75
C CYS A 96 7.75 -4.41 0.04
N VAL A 97 7.95 -5.60 0.61
CA VAL A 97 9.19 -5.95 1.32
C VAL A 97 10.39 -5.83 0.38
N ALA A 98 10.32 -6.43 -0.82
CA ALA A 98 11.41 -6.36 -1.81
C ALA A 98 11.72 -4.93 -2.27
N THR A 99 10.72 -4.05 -2.33
CA THR A 99 10.90 -2.63 -2.68
C THR A 99 11.55 -1.86 -1.54
N LEU A 100 11.15 -2.09 -0.29
CA LEU A 100 11.77 -1.46 0.88
C LEU A 100 13.24 -1.88 1.03
N SER A 101 13.54 -3.17 0.91
CA SER A 101 14.93 -3.65 1.03
C SER A 101 15.86 -3.01 0.00
N ARG A 102 15.39 -2.83 -1.25
CA ARG A 102 16.15 -2.14 -2.29
C ARG A 102 16.33 -0.65 -2.01
N GLY A 103 15.31 0.02 -1.48
CA GLY A 103 15.39 1.44 -1.08
C GLY A 103 16.38 1.68 0.06
N ILE A 104 16.43 0.76 1.04
CA ILE A 104 17.38 0.83 2.17
C ILE A 104 18.81 0.60 1.68
N SER A 105 19.04 -0.38 0.79
CA SER A 105 20.37 -0.63 0.21
C SER A 105 20.87 0.52 -0.67
N GLY A 106 19.99 1.30 -1.30
CA GLY A 106 20.36 2.44 -2.16
C GLY A 106 20.62 3.76 -1.41
N GLY A 107 20.31 3.84 -0.12
CA GLY A 107 20.53 5.03 0.71
C GLY A 107 21.86 5.04 1.49
N ALA A 108 22.72 4.03 1.28
CA ALA A 108 24.01 3.86 1.95
C ALA A 108 25.22 4.28 1.08
N ALA A 109 24.99 5.07 0.03
CA ALA A 109 26.03 5.58 -0.88
C ALA A 109 26.20 7.09 -0.75
#